data_AF-A0A830H581-F1
#
_entry.id   AF-A0A830H581-F1
#
_cell.length_a   1.000
_cell.length_b   1.000
_cell.length_c   1.000
_cell.angle_alpha   90.00
_cell.angle_beta   90.00
_cell.angle_gamma   90.00
#
_symmetry.space_group_name_H-M   'P 1'
#
loop_
_entity.id
_entity.type
_entity.pdbx_description
1 polymer ?
#
loop_
_entity_poly.entity_id
_entity_poly.type
_entity_poly.pdbx_seq_one_letter_code
_entity_poly.pdbx_strand_id
1 'polypeptide(L)'
;MSSNPFASFAAQTPSHAPPNTAIHTSSEGLAGSTPLQSGASVGKEGDGSRRRKRRRVDPAGANTSGPAGTSRPVVVRAPVSSAGRVAVLCKLCRSKIRIQQIEQHEQQQQRGDAGADGPTDKSWNTSSSSSEAKKAWLTSKQSSLGAWLATAKQVGEPWACNICTLENHSTRTTCSACGTERSPEGNDDAQGHVDDDNDDEDDDDERVCSRCRLPLDEKVPQRLQPMPREDPIVSKLKAYKRVAGETGAKFLITDAAAAAVMRQPCSFCGKVAPQGQCNGLTRLRILPSTGGAKHGVMGDFADGNVDAACARCNLAKGVHGPYNFVGICRTIATHMHTRALGIVESGSAGKDDSVVVNDDVDDVRLLPVVLRRKFAARGLCHDGAVNFGRFDHLFRNNISRKSRSAYLSDSKTFSMTNEEFREIADGSCYFCGKQTDASVPHFNGLDRLNSTRRIYTTTSVVACCSTCNMVKNRSSFGAFVDGVLDAALYTSGAYYDQSASSNAAPCAE
;
A
#
# COMPACT_ATOMS: atom_id res chain seq x y z
N MET A 1 56.12 -6.18 -50.74
CA MET A 1 55.53 -4.84 -50.99
C MET A 1 54.02 -4.95 -50.81
N SER A 2 53.45 -4.15 -49.90
CA SER A 2 52.05 -3.66 -49.84
C SER A 2 50.89 -4.69 -49.87
N SER A 3 49.83 -4.66 -49.06
CA SER A 3 49.39 -3.87 -47.91
C SER A 3 47.98 -4.40 -47.57
N ASN A 4 47.70 -4.65 -46.29
CA ASN A 4 46.43 -5.16 -45.78
C ASN A 4 45.71 -4.04 -45.01
N PRO A 5 44.41 -3.71 -45.25
CA PRO A 5 43.72 -2.65 -44.51
C PRO A 5 42.78 -3.23 -43.45
N PHE A 6 43.19 -3.18 -42.18
CA PHE A 6 42.27 -3.23 -41.05
C PHE A 6 42.60 -2.06 -40.13
N ALA A 7 41.78 -1.00 -40.21
CA ALA A 7 41.86 0.16 -39.34
C ALA A 7 40.94 -0.05 -38.13
N SER A 8 41.56 -0.07 -36.95
CA SER A 8 40.92 -0.04 -35.64
C SER A 8 40.27 1.33 -35.40
N PHE A 9 38.97 1.35 -35.08
CA PHE A 9 38.32 2.50 -34.47
C PHE A 9 38.39 2.37 -32.95
N ALA A 10 39.28 3.14 -32.33
CA ALA A 10 39.32 3.34 -30.88
C ALA A 10 38.27 4.38 -30.48
N ALA A 11 37.31 3.97 -29.66
CA ALA A 11 36.35 4.87 -29.05
C ALA A 11 37.02 5.65 -27.91
N GLN A 12 37.11 6.98 -28.06
CA GLN A 12 37.53 7.89 -27.01
C GLN A 12 36.34 8.18 -26.09
N THR A 13 36.47 7.81 -24.82
CA THR A 13 35.56 8.22 -23.73
C THR A 13 36.05 9.54 -23.14
N PRO A 14 35.21 10.59 -23.02
CA PRO A 14 35.60 11.79 -22.28
C PRO A 14 35.40 11.57 -20.77
N SER A 15 36.51 11.61 -20.04
CA SER A 15 36.60 11.69 -18.59
C SER A 15 36.34 13.13 -18.15
N HIS A 16 35.22 13.38 -17.46
CA HIS A 16 35.01 14.61 -16.70
C HIS A 16 35.12 14.31 -15.20
N ALA A 17 36.21 14.79 -14.60
CA ALA A 17 36.38 14.91 -13.15
C ALA A 17 35.84 16.27 -12.69
N PRO A 18 35.18 16.38 -11.52
CA PRO A 18 34.75 17.66 -10.97
C PRO A 18 35.89 18.37 -10.20
N PRO A 19 35.95 19.72 -10.22
CA PRO A 19 36.96 20.47 -9.49
C PRO A 19 36.63 20.60 -8.00
N ASN A 20 37.67 20.45 -7.18
CA ASN A 20 37.71 20.80 -5.76
C ASN A 20 37.61 22.33 -5.58
N THR A 21 36.66 22.80 -4.78
CA THR A 21 36.68 24.15 -4.22
C THR A 21 36.61 24.08 -2.70
N ALA A 22 37.71 24.52 -2.08
CA ALA A 22 37.85 24.70 -0.64
C ALA A 22 37.08 25.96 -0.20
N ILE A 23 36.28 25.83 0.86
CA ILE A 23 35.53 26.93 1.48
C ILE A 23 36.40 27.54 2.58
N HIS A 24 36.74 28.82 2.44
CA HIS A 24 37.30 29.65 3.51
C HIS A 24 36.15 30.25 4.33
N THR A 25 36.21 30.06 5.65
CA THR A 25 35.32 30.68 6.64
C THR A 25 35.89 32.03 7.09
N SER A 26 35.13 33.11 6.91
CA SER A 26 35.39 34.40 7.56
C SER A 26 34.12 34.85 8.26
N SER A 27 34.22 34.97 9.58
CA SER A 27 33.22 35.51 10.49
C SER A 27 33.40 37.02 10.62
N GLU A 28 32.38 37.83 10.32
CA GLU A 28 32.22 39.16 10.93
C GLU A 28 30.74 39.45 11.12
N GLY A 29 30.38 39.78 12.35
CA GLY A 29 29.05 40.28 12.70
C GLY A 29 29.06 41.80 12.73
N LEU A 30 27.91 42.43 12.47
CA LEU A 30 27.65 43.82 12.84
C LEU A 30 26.15 44.01 13.08
N ALA A 31 25.86 44.62 14.22
CA ALA A 31 24.55 45.07 14.66
C ALA A 31 24.11 46.34 13.90
N GLY A 32 22.81 46.52 13.73
CA GLY A 32 22.22 47.74 13.19
C GLY A 32 20.71 47.78 13.36
N SER A 33 20.25 48.66 14.24
CA SER A 33 18.88 48.81 14.72
C SER A 33 18.12 49.93 13.97
N THR A 34 16.77 49.83 13.97
CA THR A 34 15.74 50.90 13.80
C THR A 34 15.26 51.28 12.36
N PRO A 35 14.09 51.95 12.19
CA PRO A 35 12.74 51.52 12.61
C PRO A 35 11.64 51.73 11.52
N LEU A 36 10.44 51.21 11.82
CA LEU A 36 9.08 51.53 11.32
C LEU A 36 8.89 52.41 10.07
N GLN A 37 8.08 51.92 9.12
CA GLN A 37 6.97 52.70 8.56
C GLN A 37 5.79 51.81 8.13
N SER A 38 4.62 52.16 8.67
CA SER A 38 3.29 51.62 8.40
C SER A 38 2.72 52.15 7.08
N GLY A 39 2.28 51.26 6.20
CA GLY A 39 1.50 51.60 5.01
C GLY A 39 0.26 50.72 4.90
N ALA A 40 -0.86 51.24 5.39
CA ALA A 40 -2.18 50.63 5.21
C ALA A 40 -2.71 50.95 3.81
N SER A 41 -3.14 49.93 3.06
CA SER A 41 -3.94 50.11 1.85
C SER A 41 -5.17 49.19 1.90
N VAL A 42 -6.30 49.86 2.05
CA VAL A 42 -7.68 49.36 2.01
C VAL A 42 -7.99 48.81 0.62
N GLY A 43 -8.36 47.53 0.54
CA GLY A 43 -8.80 46.86 -0.69
C GLY A 43 -10.17 46.22 -0.48
N LYS A 44 -11.15 46.65 -1.29
CA LYS A 44 -12.59 46.46 -1.16
C LYS A 44 -13.07 45.01 -1.18
N GLU A 45 -14.08 44.77 -0.33
CA GLU A 45 -14.93 43.60 -0.25
C GLU A 45 -15.80 43.43 -1.52
N GLY A 46 -15.96 42.19 -1.98
CA GLY A 46 -16.93 41.77 -2.99
C GLY A 46 -17.66 40.53 -2.49
N ASP A 47 -18.80 40.75 -1.84
CA ASP A 47 -19.66 39.70 -1.27
C ASP A 47 -20.52 39.05 -2.36
N GLY A 48 -20.27 37.75 -2.58
CA GLY A 48 -20.98 36.90 -3.53
C GLY A 48 -21.87 35.89 -2.81
N SER A 49 -23.04 36.34 -2.36
CA SER A 49 -24.07 35.53 -1.70
C SER A 49 -24.54 34.32 -2.54
N ARG A 50 -24.23 33.09 -2.08
CA ARG A 50 -24.84 31.84 -2.56
C ARG A 50 -25.81 31.27 -1.52
N ARG A 51 -27.11 31.40 -1.80
CA ARG A 51 -28.24 30.77 -1.10
C ARG A 51 -28.10 29.24 -1.05
N ARG A 52 -28.06 28.65 0.14
CA ARG A 52 -28.30 27.21 0.39
C ARG A 52 -29.66 27.01 1.08
N LYS A 53 -30.50 26.16 0.49
CA LYS A 53 -31.79 25.69 1.05
C LYS A 53 -31.54 24.83 2.29
N ARG A 54 -32.08 25.24 3.45
CA ARG A 54 -32.24 24.41 4.65
C ARG A 54 -33.55 23.62 4.55
N ARG A 55 -33.50 22.30 4.78
CA ARG A 55 -34.68 21.48 5.07
C ARG A 55 -34.89 21.45 6.59
N ARG A 56 -36.14 21.67 7.00
CA ARG A 56 -36.63 21.58 8.38
C ARG A 56 -36.76 20.11 8.81
N VAL A 57 -36.53 19.86 10.10
CA VAL A 57 -36.94 18.66 10.83
C VAL A 57 -37.78 19.16 11.99
N ASP A 58 -39.00 18.66 12.12
CA ASP A 58 -39.85 18.85 13.30
C ASP A 58 -40.04 17.48 14.00
N PRO A 59 -40.22 17.43 15.33
CA PRO A 59 -40.24 16.20 16.12
C PRO A 59 -41.61 15.86 16.76
N ALA A 60 -41.64 14.71 17.45
CA ALA A 60 -42.43 14.37 18.66
C ALA A 60 -43.69 13.47 18.53
N GLY A 61 -43.90 12.72 19.63
CA GLY A 61 -45.16 12.04 20.03
C GLY A 61 -45.03 10.51 20.03
N ALA A 62 -44.82 9.78 21.14
CA ALA A 62 -45.56 9.61 22.40
C ALA A 62 -46.85 8.74 22.31
N ASN A 63 -46.81 7.64 23.07
CA ASN A 63 -47.87 6.98 23.84
C ASN A 63 -48.85 5.91 23.26
N THR A 64 -48.91 4.80 24.03
CA THR A 64 -50.07 3.99 24.51
C THR A 64 -50.36 2.56 24.00
N SER A 65 -50.54 1.69 25.01
CA SER A 65 -51.39 0.47 25.14
C SER A 65 -51.06 -0.86 24.41
N GLY A 66 -50.92 -1.95 25.19
CA GLY A 66 -50.93 -3.38 24.76
C GLY A 66 -52.35 -3.96 24.66
N PRO A 67 -52.62 -5.28 24.92
CA PRO A 67 -51.77 -6.48 25.07
C PRO A 67 -52.29 -7.73 24.26
N ALA A 68 -51.83 -8.95 24.64
CA ALA A 68 -52.18 -10.32 24.19
C ALA A 68 -51.30 -10.88 23.04
N GLY A 69 -50.85 -12.14 22.99
CA GLY A 69 -50.99 -13.37 23.77
C GLY A 69 -50.61 -14.56 22.86
N THR A 70 -50.17 -15.69 23.44
CA THR A 70 -50.07 -17.07 22.88
C THR A 70 -48.78 -17.57 22.18
N SER A 71 -48.03 -18.39 22.95
CA SER A 71 -47.45 -19.74 22.69
C SER A 71 -47.25 -20.31 21.27
N ARG A 72 -46.05 -20.89 20.99
CA ARG A 72 -45.82 -22.22 20.31
C ARG A 72 -44.32 -22.63 20.14
N PRO A 73 -43.95 -23.86 19.65
CA PRO A 73 -43.09 -24.80 20.38
C PRO A 73 -41.76 -25.21 19.70
N VAL A 74 -41.03 -26.09 20.40
CA VAL A 74 -39.75 -26.76 20.06
C VAL A 74 -39.89 -27.73 18.88
N VAL A 75 -38.90 -27.72 17.96
CA VAL A 75 -38.76 -28.71 16.87
C VAL A 75 -37.38 -29.37 16.94
N VAL A 76 -37.40 -30.71 16.98
CA VAL A 76 -36.27 -31.64 16.99
C VAL A 76 -35.79 -31.92 15.56
N ARG A 77 -34.47 -32.04 15.34
CA ARG A 77 -33.87 -32.43 14.04
C ARG A 77 -33.41 -33.90 14.05
N ALA A 78 -33.63 -34.56 12.91
CA ALA A 78 -33.25 -35.95 12.60
C ALA A 78 -31.87 -36.03 11.90
N PRO A 79 -31.23 -37.23 11.83
CA PRO A 79 -29.84 -37.41 11.38
C PRO A 79 -29.73 -37.69 9.86
N VAL A 80 -28.53 -37.46 9.30
CA VAL A 80 -28.21 -37.63 7.87
C VAL A 80 -27.18 -38.76 7.70
N SER A 81 -27.34 -39.59 6.66
CA SER A 81 -26.52 -40.75 6.32
C SER A 81 -25.69 -40.59 5.03
N SER A 82 -24.56 -41.31 5.01
CA SER A 82 -23.82 -41.97 3.91
C SER A 82 -23.19 -41.17 2.76
N ALA A 83 -21.89 -41.44 2.54
CA ALA A 83 -20.94 -40.89 1.57
C ALA A 83 -21.12 -41.37 0.11
N GLY A 84 -20.69 -40.56 -0.87
CA GLY A 84 -20.80 -40.85 -2.31
C GLY A 84 -19.64 -40.33 -3.17
N ARG A 85 -19.44 -40.98 -4.33
CA ARG A 85 -18.36 -40.78 -5.34
C ARG A 85 -18.31 -39.34 -5.92
N VAL A 86 -17.10 -38.88 -6.30
CA VAL A 86 -16.85 -37.54 -6.87
C VAL A 86 -17.29 -37.48 -8.34
N ALA A 87 -18.27 -36.63 -8.66
CA ALA A 87 -18.81 -36.49 -10.02
C ALA A 87 -17.89 -35.65 -10.95
N VAL A 88 -17.54 -36.16 -12.14
CA VAL A 88 -16.75 -35.44 -13.16
C VAL A 88 -17.66 -34.55 -14.00
N LEU A 89 -17.50 -33.23 -13.90
CA LEU A 89 -18.31 -32.22 -14.59
C LEU A 89 -17.53 -31.49 -15.69
N CYS A 90 -18.14 -31.29 -16.87
CA CYS A 90 -17.59 -30.43 -17.92
C CYS A 90 -17.57 -28.95 -17.51
N LYS A 91 -16.76 -28.15 -18.23
CA LYS A 91 -16.59 -26.72 -17.96
C LYS A 91 -17.93 -25.97 -17.95
N LEU A 92 -18.86 -26.29 -18.85
CA LEU A 92 -20.17 -25.63 -18.94
C LEU A 92 -21.05 -25.95 -17.72
N CYS A 93 -21.07 -27.20 -17.27
CA CYS A 93 -21.82 -27.61 -16.09
C CYS A 93 -21.24 -27.02 -14.80
N ARG A 94 -19.91 -26.94 -14.67
CA ARG A 94 -19.26 -26.26 -13.53
C ARG A 94 -19.65 -24.77 -13.49
N SER A 95 -19.64 -24.09 -14.64
CA SER A 95 -20.06 -22.69 -14.72
C SER A 95 -21.54 -22.49 -14.35
N LYS A 96 -22.45 -23.36 -14.83
CA LYS A 96 -23.88 -23.28 -14.47
C LYS A 96 -24.13 -23.51 -12.98
N ILE A 97 -23.44 -24.47 -12.36
CA ILE A 97 -23.52 -24.69 -10.91
C ILE A 97 -23.06 -23.45 -10.16
N ARG A 98 -21.94 -22.86 -10.59
CA ARG A 98 -21.39 -21.66 -9.96
C ARG A 98 -22.36 -20.47 -10.04
N ILE A 99 -23.03 -20.28 -11.19
CA ILE A 99 -24.07 -19.25 -11.34
C ILE A 99 -25.26 -19.53 -10.41
N GLN A 100 -25.73 -20.77 -10.35
CA GLN A 100 -26.83 -21.17 -9.48
C GLN A 100 -26.50 -20.98 -7.99
N GLN A 101 -25.25 -21.21 -7.58
CA GLN A 101 -24.77 -20.94 -6.23
C GLN A 101 -24.71 -19.45 -5.91
N ILE A 102 -24.34 -18.60 -6.89
CA ILE A 102 -24.35 -17.14 -6.74
C ILE A 102 -25.79 -16.64 -6.56
N GLU A 103 -26.73 -17.10 -7.40
CA GLU A 103 -28.15 -16.73 -7.30
C GLU A 103 -28.77 -17.16 -5.96
N GLN A 104 -28.45 -18.37 -5.48
CA GLN A 104 -28.90 -18.84 -4.17
C GLN A 104 -28.36 -17.99 -3.02
N HIS A 105 -27.09 -17.56 -3.12
CA HIS A 105 -26.48 -16.68 -2.13
C HIS A 105 -27.12 -15.27 -2.14
N GLU A 106 -27.41 -14.71 -3.33
CA GLU A 106 -28.13 -13.44 -3.46
C GLU A 106 -29.56 -13.52 -2.89
N GLN A 107 -30.28 -14.63 -3.13
CA GLN A 107 -31.61 -14.84 -2.53
C GLN A 107 -31.57 -14.98 -1.01
N GLN A 108 -30.51 -15.58 -0.45
CA GLN A 108 -30.31 -15.65 1.00
C GLN A 108 -30.00 -14.27 1.60
N GLN A 109 -29.22 -13.43 0.91
CA GLN A 109 -28.95 -12.06 1.35
C GLN A 109 -30.22 -11.20 1.35
N GLN A 110 -31.06 -11.31 0.31
CA GLN A 110 -32.34 -10.58 0.24
C GLN A 110 -33.33 -11.00 1.34
N ARG A 111 -33.22 -12.22 1.88
CA ARG A 111 -34.03 -12.67 3.02
C ARG A 111 -33.48 -12.21 4.38
N GLY A 112 -32.19 -11.89 4.48
CA GLY A 112 -31.56 -11.39 5.70
C GLY A 112 -31.85 -9.92 6.02
N ASP A 113 -32.22 -9.13 5.01
CA ASP A 113 -32.50 -7.69 5.16
C ASP A 113 -33.98 -7.39 5.55
N ALA A 114 -34.81 -8.43 5.70
CA ALA A 114 -36.19 -8.32 6.17
C ALA A 114 -36.33 -8.80 7.62
N GLY A 115 -35.73 -8.07 8.56
CA GLY A 115 -36.09 -8.16 9.98
C GLY A 115 -34.91 -8.18 10.94
N ALA A 116 -34.56 -7.01 11.48
CA ALA A 116 -33.94 -6.87 12.80
C ALA A 116 -33.93 -5.39 13.23
N ASP A 117 -35.07 -4.89 13.73
CA ASP A 117 -35.11 -3.77 14.66
C ASP A 117 -35.33 -4.35 16.07
N GLY A 118 -34.40 -4.13 17.00
CA GLY A 118 -34.63 -4.49 18.40
C GLY A 118 -33.39 -4.75 19.28
N PRO A 119 -32.93 -3.75 20.07
CA PRO A 119 -31.89 -3.85 21.10
C PRO A 119 -32.56 -4.20 22.48
N THR A 120 -31.97 -4.32 23.68
CA THR A 120 -30.83 -3.69 24.38
C THR A 120 -30.57 -4.46 25.70
N ASP A 121 -29.31 -4.48 26.14
CA ASP A 121 -28.76 -4.17 27.47
C ASP A 121 -29.43 -4.56 28.84
N LYS A 122 -28.56 -5.12 29.69
CA LYS A 122 -28.27 -4.83 31.13
C LYS A 122 -29.09 -5.42 32.31
N SER A 123 -28.32 -6.22 33.07
CA SER A 123 -28.05 -6.21 34.52
C SER A 123 -29.15 -6.54 35.53
N TRP A 124 -28.83 -7.40 36.50
CA TRP A 124 -29.04 -7.15 37.94
C TRP A 124 -27.92 -7.79 38.78
N ASN A 125 -27.81 -7.25 39.98
CA ASN A 125 -26.71 -7.21 40.95
C ASN A 125 -26.77 -8.36 41.98
N THR A 126 -25.65 -8.69 42.66
CA THR A 126 -25.49 -8.76 44.15
C THR A 126 -24.35 -9.68 44.67
N SER A 127 -23.49 -9.07 45.49
CA SER A 127 -22.85 -9.49 46.75
C SER A 127 -21.88 -10.69 46.91
N SER A 128 -20.69 -10.32 47.45
CA SER A 128 -19.96 -10.92 48.60
C SER A 128 -19.14 -12.21 48.35
N SER A 129 -17.98 -12.48 48.95
CA SER A 129 -17.14 -11.93 50.03
C SER A 129 -15.79 -12.71 50.05
N SER A 130 -14.69 -12.08 50.52
CA SER A 130 -13.49 -12.65 51.21
C SER A 130 -12.72 -13.83 50.56
N SER A 131 -11.42 -14.09 50.73
CA SER A 131 -10.22 -13.48 51.31
C SER A 131 -9.11 -14.55 51.09
N GLU A 132 -7.84 -14.13 51.11
CA GLU A 132 -6.65 -14.99 51.34
C GLU A 132 -6.21 -15.93 50.19
N ALA A 133 -4.93 -16.14 49.86
CA ALA A 133 -3.66 -15.59 50.35
C ALA A 133 -2.54 -15.86 49.32
N LYS A 134 -1.52 -15.00 49.39
CA LYS A 134 -0.20 -15.11 48.73
C LYS A 134 0.64 -16.25 49.32
N LYS A 135 1.46 -16.89 48.47
CA LYS A 135 2.86 -17.39 48.63
C LYS A 135 3.05 -18.62 47.71
N ALA A 136 4.15 -18.86 47.00
CA ALA A 136 5.52 -18.37 47.12
C ALA A 136 6.24 -18.44 45.76
N TRP A 137 7.11 -17.45 45.54
CA TRP A 137 8.15 -17.40 44.52
C TRP A 137 9.46 -17.86 45.17
N LEU A 138 10.31 -18.57 44.41
CA LEU A 138 11.71 -19.01 44.64
C LEU A 138 12.00 -20.33 45.38
N THR A 139 12.25 -21.38 44.58
CA THR A 139 13.42 -22.31 44.60
C THR A 139 13.22 -23.26 43.41
N SER A 140 14.16 -23.62 42.54
CA SER A 140 15.60 -23.48 42.44
C SER A 140 15.99 -23.77 40.98
N LYS A 141 16.95 -23.02 40.43
CA LYS A 141 17.53 -23.16 39.09
C LYS A 141 18.91 -23.80 39.29
N GLN A 142 19.12 -25.04 38.85
CA GLN A 142 20.42 -25.60 38.39
C GLN A 142 20.31 -27.12 38.11
N SER A 143 19.98 -27.46 36.87
CA SER A 143 20.41 -28.65 36.11
C SER A 143 19.50 -28.75 34.89
N SER A 144 19.94 -29.00 33.67
CA SER A 144 21.26 -28.98 33.06
C SER A 144 20.99 -29.04 31.56
N LEU A 145 21.85 -28.36 30.81
CA LEU A 145 21.82 -27.98 29.39
C LEU A 145 21.72 -29.13 28.36
N GLY A 146 21.28 -30.33 28.75
CA GLY A 146 21.17 -31.51 27.88
C GLY A 146 19.79 -31.76 27.25
N ALA A 147 18.73 -31.11 27.74
CA ALA A 147 17.36 -31.34 27.25
C ALA A 147 16.99 -30.51 26.01
N TRP A 148 17.70 -29.40 25.73
CA TRP A 148 17.27 -28.43 24.72
C TRP A 148 17.55 -28.87 23.27
N LEU A 149 18.48 -29.80 23.05
CA LEU A 149 18.77 -30.34 21.72
C LEU A 149 17.83 -31.51 21.31
N ALA A 150 17.00 -32.02 22.23
CA ALA A 150 16.01 -33.05 21.94
C ALA A 150 14.59 -32.50 21.68
N THR A 151 14.29 -31.26 22.08
CA THR A 151 12.95 -30.66 21.95
C THR A 151 12.74 -29.88 20.64
N ALA A 152 13.77 -29.67 19.83
CA ALA A 152 13.66 -28.92 18.57
C ALA A 152 12.98 -29.70 17.41
N LYS A 153 12.47 -30.91 17.64
CA LYS A 153 12.02 -31.83 16.58
C LYS A 153 10.50 -31.88 16.32
N GLN A 154 9.70 -30.99 16.91
CA GLN A 154 8.24 -30.96 16.68
C GLN A 154 7.65 -29.55 16.60
N VAL A 155 8.28 -28.63 15.87
CA VAL A 155 7.54 -27.45 15.41
C VAL A 155 6.74 -27.90 14.20
N GLY A 156 5.46 -28.25 14.40
CA GLY A 156 4.57 -28.58 13.29
C GLY A 156 4.45 -27.42 12.30
N GLU A 157 4.00 -27.69 11.08
CA GLU A 157 3.83 -26.65 10.07
C GLU A 157 2.64 -25.72 10.42
N PRO A 158 2.78 -24.39 10.19
CA PRO A 158 1.68 -23.45 10.36
C PRO A 158 0.51 -23.83 9.45
N TRP A 159 -0.72 -23.54 9.86
CA TRP A 159 -1.93 -23.88 9.09
C TRP A 159 -2.75 -22.63 8.75
N ALA A 160 -3.31 -22.58 7.54
CA ALA A 160 -4.16 -21.48 7.11
C ALA A 160 -5.63 -21.73 7.49
N CYS A 161 -6.29 -20.75 8.10
CA CYS A 161 -7.71 -20.85 8.44
C CYS A 161 -8.58 -20.91 7.18
N ASN A 162 -9.46 -21.92 7.09
CA ASN A 162 -10.39 -22.11 5.97
C ASN A 162 -11.45 -21.00 5.83
N ILE A 163 -11.70 -20.20 6.88
CA ILE A 163 -12.67 -19.10 6.86
C ILE A 163 -11.99 -17.77 6.49
N CYS A 164 -10.95 -17.38 7.22
CA CYS A 164 -10.35 -16.04 7.08
C CYS A 164 -8.97 -16.03 6.42
N THR A 165 -8.44 -17.20 6.03
CA THR A 165 -7.13 -17.40 5.38
C THR A 165 -5.91 -16.99 6.21
N LEU A 166 -6.08 -16.62 7.49
CA LEU A 166 -4.98 -16.30 8.38
C LEU A 166 -4.12 -17.54 8.65
N GLU A 167 -2.80 -17.42 8.48
CA GLU A 167 -1.83 -18.42 8.92
C GLU A 167 -1.73 -18.41 10.45
N ASN A 168 -2.00 -19.56 11.07
CA ASN A 168 -1.92 -19.78 12.50
C ASN A 168 -0.72 -20.67 12.82
N HIS A 169 -0.12 -20.44 13.99
CA HIS A 169 0.93 -21.29 14.51
C HIS A 169 0.43 -22.73 14.67
N SER A 170 1.29 -23.71 14.41
CA SER A 170 0.95 -25.13 14.38
C SER A 170 0.39 -25.68 15.68
N THR A 171 0.76 -25.07 16.81
CA THR A 171 0.26 -25.42 18.16
C THR A 171 -1.13 -24.89 18.46
N ARG A 172 -1.70 -23.99 17.64
CA ARG A 172 -3.06 -23.49 17.85
C ARG A 172 -4.08 -24.39 17.19
N THR A 173 -5.09 -24.78 17.97
CA THR A 173 -6.26 -25.52 17.50
C THR A 173 -7.39 -24.60 17.02
N THR A 174 -7.30 -23.30 17.27
CA THR A 174 -8.29 -22.29 16.82
C THR A 174 -7.62 -21.11 16.14
N CYS A 175 -8.31 -20.53 15.15
CA CYS A 175 -7.85 -19.38 14.41
C CYS A 175 -7.82 -18.14 15.31
N SER A 176 -6.69 -17.46 15.36
CA SER A 176 -6.47 -16.31 16.22
C SER A 176 -7.23 -15.04 15.82
N ALA A 177 -7.75 -14.98 14.59
CA ALA A 177 -8.59 -13.86 14.15
C ALA A 177 -10.09 -14.13 14.28
N CYS A 178 -10.57 -15.33 13.97
CA CYS A 178 -12.01 -15.61 13.86
C CYS A 178 -12.52 -16.73 14.79
N GLY A 179 -11.64 -17.36 15.57
CA GLY A 179 -12.01 -18.42 16.53
C GLY A 179 -12.33 -19.79 15.91
N THR A 180 -12.34 -19.92 14.57
CA THR A 180 -12.63 -21.17 13.88
C THR A 180 -11.63 -22.27 14.23
N GLU A 181 -12.12 -23.45 14.57
CA GLU A 181 -11.30 -24.63 14.88
C GLU A 181 -10.53 -25.14 13.65
N ARG A 182 -9.32 -25.66 13.88
CA ARG A 182 -8.50 -26.32 12.87
C ARG A 182 -9.19 -27.60 12.44
N SER A 183 -9.40 -27.78 11.14
CA SER A 183 -9.90 -29.06 10.62
C SER A 183 -8.92 -30.18 10.99
N PRO A 184 -9.36 -31.27 11.62
CA PRO A 184 -8.49 -32.39 11.99
C PRO A 184 -7.97 -33.15 10.77
N GLU A 185 -8.62 -33.01 9.62
CA GLU A 185 -8.18 -33.57 8.34
C GLU A 185 -7.17 -32.62 7.70
N GLY A 186 -5.88 -32.98 7.77
CA GLY A 186 -4.79 -32.30 7.08
C GLY A 186 -5.05 -32.26 5.58
N ASN A 187 -4.61 -31.19 4.93
CA ASN A 187 -4.80 -30.94 3.50
C ASN A 187 -3.80 -31.78 2.67
N ASP A 188 -3.58 -33.04 3.05
CA ASP A 188 -2.50 -33.92 2.58
C ASP A 188 -2.87 -34.71 1.31
N ASP A 189 -4.06 -34.49 0.73
CA ASP A 189 -4.56 -35.16 -0.49
C ASP A 189 -3.82 -34.76 -1.80
N ALA A 190 -2.57 -34.30 -1.74
CA ALA A 190 -1.82 -33.81 -2.89
C ALA A 190 -0.63 -34.69 -3.33
N GLN A 191 -0.41 -35.88 -2.74
CA GLN A 191 0.63 -36.81 -3.20
C GLN A 191 0.06 -38.20 -3.46
N GLY A 192 -0.25 -38.46 -4.73
CA GLY A 192 -0.69 -39.76 -5.22
C GLY A 192 0.45 -40.79 -5.12
N HIS A 193 0.15 -41.88 -4.43
CA HIS A 193 0.90 -43.13 -4.39
C HIS A 193 0.73 -43.84 -5.75
N VAL A 194 1.83 -44.31 -6.34
CA VAL A 194 1.83 -45.12 -7.55
C VAL A 194 2.24 -46.52 -7.09
N ASP A 195 1.27 -47.43 -7.05
CA ASP A 195 1.55 -48.86 -7.01
C ASP A 195 1.11 -49.45 -8.35
N ASP A 196 2.07 -50.06 -9.02
CA ASP A 196 1.92 -51.05 -10.09
C ASP A 196 1.20 -52.29 -9.54
N ASP A 197 0.15 -52.75 -10.23
CA ASP A 197 0.06 -54.12 -10.76
C ASP A 197 -1.36 -54.45 -11.29
N ASN A 198 -1.38 -54.84 -12.57
CA ASN A 198 -2.23 -55.81 -13.27
C ASN A 198 -3.73 -55.57 -13.52
N ASP A 199 -4.02 -55.57 -14.84
CA ASP A 199 -5.04 -56.33 -15.57
C ASP A 199 -6.49 -56.31 -15.04
N ASP A 200 -7.36 -55.61 -15.77
CA ASP A 200 -8.49 -56.25 -16.44
C ASP A 200 -9.08 -55.29 -17.49
N GLU A 201 -9.24 -55.83 -18.69
CA GLU A 201 -9.93 -55.24 -19.82
C GLU A 201 -11.44 -55.18 -19.50
N ASP A 202 -12.00 -53.98 -19.43
CA ASP A 202 -13.41 -53.72 -19.76
C ASP A 202 -13.54 -52.27 -20.24
N ASP A 203 -13.73 -52.15 -21.55
CA ASP A 203 -14.25 -50.97 -22.24
C ASP A 203 -15.58 -50.52 -21.61
N ASP A 204 -15.70 -49.21 -21.30
CA ASP A 204 -16.90 -48.41 -21.59
C ASP A 204 -16.71 -46.93 -21.16
N ASP A 205 -16.25 -46.11 -22.12
CA ASP A 205 -16.81 -44.78 -22.42
C ASP A 205 -17.07 -43.76 -21.27
N GLU A 206 -16.18 -43.64 -20.28
CA GLU A 206 -16.38 -42.68 -19.17
C GLU A 206 -15.81 -41.26 -19.39
N ARG A 207 -15.75 -40.79 -20.65
CA ARG A 207 -15.37 -39.39 -20.96
C ARG A 207 -16.58 -38.50 -21.25
N VAL A 208 -17.70 -38.75 -20.59
CA VAL A 208 -18.88 -37.87 -20.66
C VAL A 208 -19.08 -37.11 -19.36
N CYS A 209 -19.50 -35.86 -19.45
CA CYS A 209 -19.88 -35.08 -18.27
C CYS A 209 -21.00 -35.80 -17.50
N SER A 210 -20.78 -36.16 -16.24
CA SER A 210 -21.78 -36.81 -15.37
C SER A 210 -23.12 -36.06 -15.26
N ARG A 211 -23.13 -34.74 -15.52
CA ARG A 211 -24.36 -33.92 -15.46
C ARG A 211 -25.06 -33.72 -16.80
N CYS A 212 -24.33 -33.58 -17.91
CA CYS A 212 -24.94 -33.29 -19.21
C CYS A 212 -24.68 -34.34 -20.29
N ARG A 213 -23.97 -35.42 -19.95
CA ARG A 213 -23.60 -36.55 -20.82
C ARG A 213 -22.88 -36.16 -22.11
N LEU A 214 -22.41 -34.91 -22.24
CA LEU A 214 -21.65 -34.48 -23.42
C LEU A 214 -20.22 -35.04 -23.37
N PRO A 215 -19.67 -35.49 -24.51
CA PRO A 215 -18.27 -35.90 -24.62
C PRO A 215 -17.36 -34.78 -24.15
N LEU A 216 -16.40 -35.10 -23.29
CA LEU A 216 -15.27 -34.24 -22.95
C LEU A 216 -14.31 -34.29 -24.14
N ASP A 217 -14.68 -33.66 -25.26
CA ASP A 217 -13.87 -33.63 -26.49
C ASP A 217 -12.43 -33.19 -26.17
N GLU A 218 -11.51 -34.16 -26.18
CA GLU A 218 -10.06 -33.94 -26.22
C GLU A 218 -9.66 -33.51 -27.64
N LYS A 219 -10.16 -32.35 -28.09
CA LYS A 219 -9.32 -31.55 -28.97
C LYS A 219 -8.27 -30.92 -28.06
N VAL A 220 -7.23 -31.68 -27.72
CA VAL A 220 -5.95 -31.10 -27.28
C VAL A 220 -5.61 -30.10 -28.38
N PRO A 221 -5.74 -28.78 -28.16
CA PRO A 221 -5.45 -27.82 -29.20
C PRO A 221 -4.01 -28.12 -29.59
N GLN A 222 -3.77 -28.45 -30.86
CA GLN A 222 -2.41 -28.59 -31.38
C GLN A 222 -1.63 -27.42 -30.79
N ARG A 223 -0.62 -27.74 -29.98
CA ARG A 223 0.12 -26.78 -29.18
C ARG A 223 0.81 -25.87 -30.19
N LEU A 224 0.10 -24.82 -30.61
CA LEU A 224 0.56 -23.85 -31.59
C LEU A 224 1.95 -23.45 -31.11
N GLN A 225 2.95 -23.61 -31.99
CA GLN A 225 4.31 -23.27 -31.62
C GLN A 225 4.30 -21.88 -30.98
N PRO A 226 5.00 -21.69 -29.84
CA PRO A 226 4.98 -20.43 -29.14
C PRO A 226 5.41 -19.35 -30.13
N MET A 227 4.46 -18.49 -30.49
CA MET A 227 4.70 -17.35 -31.37
C MET A 227 5.91 -16.59 -30.84
N PRO A 228 6.81 -16.10 -31.72
CA PRO A 228 7.95 -15.32 -31.29
C PRO A 228 7.45 -14.19 -30.38
N ARG A 229 7.99 -14.13 -29.16
CA ARG A 229 7.55 -13.17 -28.16
C ARG A 229 7.85 -11.77 -28.71
N GLU A 230 6.80 -10.98 -28.86
CA GLU A 230 6.91 -9.58 -29.27
C GLU A 230 7.86 -8.82 -28.32
N ASP A 231 8.68 -7.92 -28.87
CA ASP A 231 9.58 -7.08 -28.08
C ASP A 231 8.77 -6.35 -26.98
N PRO A 232 9.17 -6.44 -25.69
CA PRO A 232 8.49 -5.78 -24.59
C PRO A 232 8.29 -4.27 -24.77
N ILE A 233 9.19 -3.58 -25.47
CA ILE A 233 9.07 -2.16 -25.80
C ILE A 233 7.88 -1.94 -26.75
N VAL A 234 7.78 -2.74 -27.81
CA VAL A 234 6.71 -2.62 -28.81
C VAL A 234 5.35 -2.88 -28.16
N SER A 235 5.25 -3.92 -27.34
CA SER A 235 4.01 -4.24 -26.60
C SER A 235 3.58 -3.10 -25.67
N LYS A 236 4.53 -2.50 -24.94
CA LYS A 236 4.24 -1.33 -24.08
C LYS A 236 3.87 -0.09 -24.87
N LEU A 237 4.52 0.20 -26.00
CA LEU A 237 4.17 1.35 -26.86
C LEU A 237 2.75 1.24 -27.39
N LYS A 238 2.33 0.04 -27.83
CA LYS A 238 0.93 -0.22 -28.22
C LYS A 238 -0.03 0.08 -27.07
N ALA A 239 0.30 -0.31 -25.84
CA ALA A 239 -0.50 0.01 -24.67
C ALA A 239 -0.58 1.53 -24.40
N TYR A 240 0.53 2.26 -24.52
CA TYR A 240 0.52 3.72 -24.36
C TYR A 240 -0.30 4.44 -25.42
N LYS A 241 -0.19 4.04 -26.70
CA LYS A 241 -1.01 4.59 -27.79
C LYS A 241 -2.50 4.37 -27.56
N ARG A 242 -2.87 3.17 -27.09
CA ARG A 242 -4.25 2.86 -26.71
C ARG A 242 -4.76 3.77 -25.58
N VAL A 243 -4.00 3.87 -24.48
CA VAL A 243 -4.35 4.76 -23.35
C VAL A 243 -4.40 6.23 -23.77
N ALA A 244 -3.52 6.66 -24.67
CA ALA A 244 -3.54 8.01 -25.23
C ALA A 244 -4.87 8.27 -25.98
N GLY A 245 -5.28 7.35 -26.86
CA GLY A 245 -6.56 7.41 -27.56
C GLY A 245 -7.77 7.43 -26.62
N GLU A 246 -7.79 6.54 -25.61
CA GLU A 246 -8.86 6.46 -24.60
C GLU A 246 -8.98 7.74 -23.75
N THR A 247 -7.85 8.40 -23.46
CA THR A 247 -7.82 9.63 -22.65
C THR A 247 -7.90 10.92 -23.47
N GLY A 248 -7.98 10.82 -24.80
CA GLY A 248 -7.96 11.97 -25.71
C GLY A 248 -6.61 12.69 -25.79
N ALA A 249 -5.53 12.10 -25.27
CA ALA A 249 -4.18 12.63 -25.40
C ALA A 249 -3.58 12.25 -26.77
N LYS A 250 -2.90 13.19 -27.42
CA LYS A 250 -2.21 12.90 -28.69
C LYS A 250 -0.90 12.15 -28.43
N PHE A 251 -0.56 11.23 -29.33
CA PHE A 251 0.73 10.54 -29.33
C PHE A 251 1.60 11.11 -30.45
N LEU A 252 2.31 12.19 -30.14
CA LEU A 252 3.09 12.99 -31.09
C LEU A 252 4.56 12.52 -31.20
N ILE A 253 5.09 11.86 -30.17
CA ILE A 253 6.43 11.27 -30.20
C ILE A 253 6.47 10.05 -31.14
N THR A 254 7.55 9.93 -31.91
CA THR A 254 7.75 8.77 -32.80
C THR A 254 8.06 7.49 -32.00
N ASP A 255 7.74 6.32 -32.55
CA ASP A 255 7.99 5.04 -31.86
C ASP A 255 9.48 4.81 -31.56
N ALA A 256 10.36 5.22 -32.48
CA ALA A 256 11.80 5.13 -32.29
C ALA A 256 12.30 6.03 -31.15
N ALA A 257 11.83 7.29 -31.10
CA ALA A 257 12.16 8.22 -30.02
C ALA A 257 11.59 7.74 -28.68
N ALA A 258 10.34 7.29 -28.64
CA ALA A 258 9.71 6.75 -27.45
C ALA A 258 10.43 5.49 -26.94
N ALA A 259 10.84 4.60 -27.84
CA ALA A 259 11.66 3.43 -27.50
C ALA A 259 13.03 3.84 -26.94
N ALA A 260 13.67 4.88 -27.49
CA ALA A 260 14.92 5.42 -26.97
C ALA A 260 14.74 5.98 -25.55
N VAL A 261 13.67 6.74 -25.29
CA VAL A 261 13.32 7.21 -23.93
C VAL A 261 13.10 6.03 -22.99
N MET A 262 12.34 5.01 -23.37
CA MET A 262 12.06 3.84 -22.52
C MET A 262 13.31 3.01 -22.16
N ARG A 263 14.42 3.15 -22.88
CA ARG A 263 15.71 2.51 -22.56
C ARG A 263 16.56 3.33 -21.58
N GLN A 264 16.26 4.62 -21.40
CA GLN A 264 16.98 5.46 -20.46
C GLN A 264 16.73 5.03 -19.01
N PRO A 265 17.66 5.34 -18.08
CA PRO A 265 17.42 5.20 -16.65
C PRO A 265 16.17 5.99 -16.22
N CYS A 266 15.51 5.54 -15.15
CA CYS A 266 14.36 6.24 -14.60
C CYS A 266 14.76 7.66 -14.17
N SER A 267 14.10 8.68 -14.71
CA SER A 267 14.45 10.09 -14.43
C SER A 267 14.19 10.53 -13.00
N PHE A 268 13.45 9.72 -12.22
CA PHE A 268 13.20 10.02 -10.82
C PHE A 268 14.16 9.33 -9.85
N CYS A 269 14.57 8.08 -10.11
CA CYS A 269 15.37 7.30 -9.17
C CYS A 269 16.65 6.71 -9.76
N GLY A 270 17.00 7.06 -11.00
CA GLY A 270 18.21 6.60 -11.69
C GLY A 270 18.24 5.12 -12.06
N LYS A 271 17.22 4.32 -11.72
CA LYS A 271 17.24 2.87 -11.98
C LYS A 271 17.15 2.57 -13.47
N VAL A 272 18.14 1.81 -13.96
CA VAL A 272 18.11 1.19 -15.28
C VAL A 272 17.12 0.02 -15.26
N ALA A 273 16.39 -0.17 -16.36
CA ALA A 273 15.51 -1.32 -16.48
C ALA A 273 16.33 -2.63 -16.51
N PRO A 274 15.82 -3.74 -15.93
CA PRO A 274 16.47 -5.04 -16.05
C PRO A 274 16.71 -5.45 -17.50
N GLN A 275 17.70 -6.30 -17.76
CA GLN A 275 18.00 -6.80 -19.10
C GLN A 275 16.75 -7.45 -19.73
N GLY A 276 16.46 -7.10 -20.99
CA GLY A 276 15.26 -7.57 -21.69
C GLY A 276 13.96 -6.90 -21.24
N GLN A 277 14.02 -5.91 -20.36
CA GLN A 277 12.89 -5.04 -20.00
C GLN A 277 13.19 -3.59 -20.36
N CYS A 278 12.21 -2.72 -20.17
CA CYS A 278 12.31 -1.30 -20.44
C CYS A 278 11.55 -0.50 -19.36
N ASN A 279 11.94 0.74 -19.15
CA ASN A 279 11.17 1.69 -18.35
C ASN A 279 9.87 2.05 -19.09
N GLY A 280 8.91 2.62 -18.36
CA GLY A 280 7.71 3.19 -18.94
C GLY A 280 7.93 4.63 -19.39
N LEU A 281 6.97 5.17 -20.12
CA LEU A 281 6.85 6.60 -20.38
C LEU A 281 6.06 7.26 -19.24
N THR A 282 6.61 8.34 -18.69
CA THR A 282 5.89 9.29 -17.84
C THR A 282 5.73 10.62 -18.57
N ARG A 283 4.59 11.28 -18.38
CA ARG A 283 4.36 12.63 -18.90
C ARG A 283 4.84 13.68 -17.89
N LEU A 284 5.61 14.66 -18.36
CA LEU A 284 6.20 15.71 -17.53
C LEU A 284 5.19 16.82 -17.17
N ARG A 285 4.04 16.87 -17.83
CA ARG A 285 2.98 17.88 -17.65
C ARG A 285 3.46 19.30 -17.99
N ILE A 286 4.40 19.40 -18.92
CA ILE A 286 4.81 20.68 -19.49
C ILE A 286 3.68 21.10 -20.44
N LEU A 287 3.02 22.20 -20.09
CA LEU A 287 2.00 22.79 -20.95
C LEU A 287 2.70 23.59 -22.07
N PRO A 288 2.18 23.57 -23.31
CA PRO A 288 2.64 24.51 -24.32
C PRO A 288 2.42 25.93 -23.82
N SER A 289 3.41 26.80 -24.00
CA SER A 289 3.45 28.17 -23.46
C SER A 289 2.30 29.08 -23.91
N THR A 290 1.45 28.62 -24.83
CA THR A 290 0.46 29.43 -25.54
C THR A 290 -0.97 29.36 -25.01
N GLY A 291 -1.23 28.67 -23.90
CA GLY A 291 -2.59 28.62 -23.34
C GLY A 291 -2.61 28.42 -21.83
N GLY A 292 -3.28 29.32 -21.11
CA GLY A 292 -3.49 29.29 -19.66
C GLY A 292 -4.33 28.09 -19.21
N ALA A 293 -3.80 26.87 -19.37
CA ALA A 293 -4.51 25.66 -19.03
C ALA A 293 -4.57 25.48 -17.52
N LYS A 294 -5.74 25.08 -17.05
CA LYS A 294 -6.02 24.78 -15.64
C LYS A 294 -5.09 23.66 -15.16
N HIS A 295 -4.58 23.79 -13.93
CA HIS A 295 -3.77 22.76 -13.28
C HIS A 295 -4.41 21.37 -13.39
N GLY A 296 -3.64 20.37 -13.84
CA GLY A 296 -4.03 18.96 -13.82
C GLY A 296 -4.10 18.25 -15.17
N VAL A 297 -4.03 18.96 -16.29
CA VAL A 297 -3.94 18.33 -17.62
C VAL A 297 -2.59 17.62 -17.76
N MET A 298 -2.60 16.39 -18.25
CA MET A 298 -1.40 15.56 -18.39
C MET A 298 -0.49 15.93 -19.57
N GLY A 299 -1.02 16.70 -20.53
CA GLY A 299 -0.38 16.97 -21.82
C GLY A 299 -0.37 15.76 -22.74
N ASP A 300 0.03 16.02 -23.99
CA ASP A 300 0.21 15.01 -25.03
C ASP A 300 1.53 14.24 -24.83
N PHE A 301 1.64 13.03 -25.40
CA PHE A 301 2.91 12.32 -25.48
C PHE A 301 3.74 12.93 -26.61
N ALA A 302 4.52 13.96 -26.31
CA ALA A 302 5.34 14.70 -27.27
C ALA A 302 6.80 14.74 -26.83
N ASP A 303 7.71 14.96 -27.78
CA ASP A 303 9.11 15.23 -27.47
C ASP A 303 9.22 16.41 -26.49
N GLY A 304 10.01 16.24 -25.44
CA GLY A 304 10.14 17.20 -24.35
C GLY A 304 9.04 17.16 -23.28
N ASN A 305 7.91 16.49 -23.49
CA ASN A 305 6.88 16.28 -22.45
C ASN A 305 6.79 14.82 -21.96
N VAL A 306 7.69 13.95 -22.42
CA VAL A 306 7.78 12.56 -21.96
C VAL A 306 9.19 12.24 -21.48
N ASP A 307 9.27 11.33 -20.53
CA ASP A 307 10.53 10.88 -19.96
C ASP A 307 10.43 9.42 -19.48
N ALA A 308 11.57 8.80 -19.19
CA ALA A 308 11.68 7.44 -18.73
C ALA A 308 11.33 7.34 -17.24
N ALA A 309 10.39 6.47 -16.87
CA ALA A 309 10.09 6.20 -15.48
C ALA A 309 9.89 4.72 -15.23
N CYS A 310 10.52 4.19 -14.18
CA CYS A 310 10.22 2.85 -13.71
C CYS A 310 8.76 2.78 -13.23
N ALA A 311 8.17 1.57 -13.25
CA ALA A 311 6.75 1.39 -12.90
C ALA A 311 6.41 1.95 -11.51
N ARG A 312 7.31 1.77 -10.53
CA ARG A 312 7.16 2.29 -9.16
C ARG A 312 7.06 3.81 -9.13
N CYS A 313 8.02 4.53 -9.73
CA CYS A 313 8.03 5.99 -9.71
C CYS A 313 6.88 6.58 -10.54
N ASN A 314 6.54 5.97 -11.69
CA ASN A 314 5.43 6.45 -12.51
C ASN A 314 4.08 6.35 -11.75
N LEU A 315 3.88 5.23 -11.04
CA LEU A 315 2.70 5.01 -10.21
C LEU A 315 2.66 5.96 -9.01
N ALA A 316 3.78 6.10 -8.30
CA ALA A 316 3.91 6.95 -7.11
C ALA A 316 3.75 8.45 -7.45
N LYS A 317 4.26 8.88 -8.61
CA LYS A 317 4.06 10.24 -9.13
C LYS A 317 2.59 10.54 -9.37
N GLY A 318 1.86 9.61 -9.98
CA GLY A 318 0.43 9.75 -10.25
C GLY A 318 0.07 11.11 -10.88
N VAL A 319 -0.70 11.91 -10.12
CA VAL A 319 -1.18 13.23 -10.58
C VAL A 319 -0.17 14.37 -10.42
N HIS A 320 0.95 14.14 -9.74
CA HIS A 320 1.95 15.17 -9.46
C HIS A 320 2.80 15.47 -10.70
N GLY A 321 3.27 16.72 -10.81
CA GLY A 321 4.35 17.08 -11.73
C GLY A 321 5.69 16.51 -11.26
N PRO A 322 6.70 16.39 -12.13
CA PRO A 322 8.03 15.90 -11.80
C PRO A 322 8.62 16.58 -10.56
N TYR A 323 8.66 17.92 -10.56
CA TYR A 323 9.19 18.71 -9.45
C TYR A 323 8.44 18.43 -8.13
N ASN A 324 7.11 18.48 -8.17
CA ASN A 324 6.29 18.24 -6.98
C ASN A 324 6.49 16.82 -6.43
N PHE A 325 6.60 15.82 -7.31
CA PHE A 325 6.86 14.44 -6.90
C PHE A 325 8.22 14.31 -6.21
N VAL A 326 9.27 14.90 -6.80
CA VAL A 326 10.61 14.92 -6.20
C VAL A 326 10.61 15.61 -4.84
N GLY A 327 9.99 16.80 -4.73
CA GLY A 327 9.86 17.51 -3.44
C GLY A 327 9.09 16.73 -2.39
N ILE A 328 8.05 15.98 -2.78
CA ILE A 328 7.33 15.06 -1.89
C ILE A 328 8.27 13.93 -1.41
N CYS A 329 8.99 13.27 -2.33
CA CYS A 329 9.95 12.21 -1.97
C CYS A 329 11.05 12.72 -1.04
N ARG A 330 11.61 13.90 -1.31
CA ARG A 330 12.63 14.55 -0.47
C ARG A 330 12.08 14.85 0.93
N THR A 331 10.89 15.41 1.04
CA THR A 331 10.26 15.71 2.34
C THR A 331 10.04 14.43 3.16
N ILE A 332 9.54 13.36 2.52
CA ILE A 332 9.34 12.07 3.17
C ILE A 332 10.70 11.49 3.60
N ALA A 333 11.71 11.50 2.71
CA ALA A 333 13.05 11.00 3.02
C ALA A 333 13.67 11.71 4.23
N THR A 334 13.62 13.05 4.25
CA THR A 334 14.08 13.88 5.38
C THR A 334 13.37 13.48 6.67
N HIS A 335 12.03 13.46 6.67
CA HIS A 335 11.26 13.15 7.88
C HIS A 335 11.55 11.73 8.40
N MET A 336 11.59 10.75 7.49
CA MET A 336 11.86 9.36 7.86
C MET A 336 13.28 9.17 8.39
N HIS A 337 14.26 9.93 7.89
CA HIS A 337 15.63 9.92 8.41
C HIS A 337 15.71 10.51 9.81
N THR A 338 15.16 11.71 10.01
CA THR A 338 15.08 12.37 11.33
C THR A 338 14.40 11.47 12.36
N ARG A 339 13.29 10.83 11.97
CA ARG A 339 12.56 9.86 12.81
C ARG A 339 13.40 8.63 13.13
N ALA A 340 14.14 8.09 12.15
CA ALA A 340 15.01 6.94 12.36
C ALA A 340 16.12 7.24 13.38
N LEU A 341 16.67 8.45 13.37
CA LEU A 341 17.68 8.88 14.34
C LEU A 341 17.12 9.08 15.76
N GLY A 342 15.80 9.08 15.94
CA GLY A 342 15.18 9.40 17.23
C GLY A 342 15.39 10.87 17.62
N ILE A 343 15.70 11.73 16.65
CA ILE A 343 15.72 13.18 16.85
C ILE A 343 14.25 13.58 16.91
N VAL A 344 13.69 13.52 18.12
CA VAL A 344 12.33 13.98 18.40
C VAL A 344 12.31 15.46 18.08
N GLU A 345 11.59 15.88 17.04
CA GLU A 345 11.19 17.28 16.90
C GLU A 345 10.48 17.62 18.20
N SER A 346 11.01 18.57 18.96
CA SER A 346 10.85 18.79 20.40
C SER A 346 9.43 19.19 20.87
N GLY A 347 8.38 18.55 20.34
CA GLY A 347 6.97 18.88 20.58
C GLY A 347 6.10 17.73 21.10
N SER A 348 6.60 16.50 21.27
CA SER A 348 5.81 15.41 21.85
C SER A 348 6.64 14.43 22.67
N ALA A 349 6.69 14.65 23.98
CA ALA A 349 7.29 13.72 24.94
C ALA A 349 6.41 12.46 25.08
N GLY A 350 6.86 11.35 24.50
CA GLY A 350 6.24 10.02 24.65
C GLY A 350 7.29 8.96 25.00
N LYS A 351 6.93 8.05 25.93
CA LYS A 351 7.77 7.02 26.57
C LYS A 351 8.58 6.13 25.60
N ASP A 352 9.83 5.87 25.99
CA ASP A 352 10.78 4.94 25.37
C ASP A 352 10.36 3.46 25.57
N ASP A 353 10.43 2.66 24.49
CA ASP A 353 10.35 1.19 24.51
C ASP A 353 11.41 0.60 23.56
N SER A 354 12.36 -0.18 24.09
CA SER A 354 13.41 -0.88 23.33
C SER A 354 12.94 -2.29 22.90
N VAL A 355 12.96 -2.61 21.59
CA VAL A 355 12.52 -3.93 21.05
C VAL A 355 13.49 -4.46 19.96
N VAL A 356 13.67 -5.79 19.89
CA VAL A 356 14.51 -6.56 18.93
C VAL A 356 13.71 -6.91 17.65
N VAL A 357 14.34 -6.90 16.46
CA VAL A 357 13.64 -6.77 15.15
C VAL A 357 13.92 -7.93 14.17
N ASN A 358 12.86 -8.50 13.59
CA ASN A 358 12.86 -9.32 12.36
C ASN A 358 12.45 -8.47 11.14
N ASP A 359 12.86 -8.83 9.91
CA ASP A 359 12.71 -7.98 8.71
C ASP A 359 11.28 -7.88 8.11
N ASP A 360 10.36 -8.78 8.48
CA ASP A 360 8.93 -8.70 8.14
C ASP A 360 8.19 -7.81 9.14
N VAL A 361 8.44 -6.50 9.05
CA VAL A 361 7.93 -5.55 10.04
C VAL A 361 6.49 -5.16 9.75
N ASP A 362 5.58 -5.94 10.32
CA ASP A 362 4.19 -5.53 10.53
C ASP A 362 4.00 -4.75 11.85
N ASP A 363 5.07 -4.51 12.61
CA ASP A 363 5.04 -3.80 13.90
C ASP A 363 5.68 -2.41 13.80
N VAL A 364 4.87 -1.36 14.02
CA VAL A 364 5.29 0.06 14.03
C VAL A 364 6.54 0.30 14.90
N ARG A 365 6.71 -0.46 15.99
CA ARG A 365 7.80 -0.29 16.97
C ARG A 365 9.17 -0.61 16.40
N LEU A 366 9.23 -1.48 15.40
CA LEU A 366 10.49 -1.95 14.82
C LEU A 366 10.96 -1.09 13.64
N LEU A 367 10.10 -0.18 13.15
CA LEU A 367 10.37 0.64 11.98
C LEU A 367 11.63 1.53 12.13
N PRO A 368 11.93 2.17 13.27
CA PRO A 368 13.15 2.98 13.40
C PRO A 368 14.44 2.20 13.14
N VAL A 369 14.51 0.94 13.59
CA VAL A 369 15.69 0.09 13.39
C VAL A 369 15.85 -0.32 11.92
N VAL A 370 14.74 -0.70 11.26
CA VAL A 370 14.74 -1.01 9.83
C VAL A 370 15.17 0.20 9.01
N LEU A 371 14.68 1.39 9.36
CA LEU A 371 15.06 2.62 8.69
C LEU A 371 16.57 2.87 8.86
N ARG A 372 17.11 2.80 10.08
CA ARG A 372 18.56 2.97 10.33
C ARG A 372 19.40 2.05 9.45
N ARG A 373 19.05 0.76 9.35
CA ARG A 373 19.74 -0.20 8.48
C ARG A 373 19.68 0.22 7.00
N LYS A 374 18.51 0.65 6.52
CA LYS A 374 18.31 1.09 5.12
C LYS A 374 19.07 2.37 4.78
N PHE A 375 19.21 3.30 5.73
CA PHE A 375 20.00 4.52 5.57
C PHE A 375 21.50 4.22 5.61
N ALA A 376 21.95 3.42 6.57
CA ALA A 376 23.35 2.99 6.67
C ALA A 376 23.81 2.24 5.41
N ALA A 377 22.96 1.37 4.84
CA ALA A 377 23.26 0.66 3.58
C ALA A 377 23.45 1.59 2.37
N ARG A 378 23.05 2.86 2.46
CA ARG A 378 23.23 3.90 1.43
C ARG A 378 24.35 4.88 1.76
N GLY A 379 25.18 4.57 2.76
CA GLY A 379 26.25 5.45 3.23
C GLY A 379 25.76 6.69 3.99
N LEU A 380 24.50 6.72 4.43
CA LEU A 380 23.92 7.81 5.21
C LEU A 380 24.10 7.53 6.70
N CYS A 381 25.33 7.22 7.12
CA CYS A 381 25.67 6.87 8.49
C CYS A 381 26.35 8.04 9.23
N HIS A 382 25.75 8.42 10.39
CA HIS A 382 26.32 9.06 11.59
C HIS A 382 27.16 10.33 11.36
N ASP A 383 26.71 11.56 11.61
CA ASP A 383 26.29 12.13 12.91
C ASP A 383 25.25 13.26 12.76
N GLY A 384 24.60 13.36 11.60
CA GLY A 384 23.65 14.43 11.31
C GLY A 384 22.42 13.93 10.57
N ALA A 385 21.28 14.56 10.83
CA ALA A 385 20.10 14.35 10.02
C ALA A 385 20.38 14.82 8.58
N VAL A 386 20.44 13.89 7.63
CA VAL A 386 20.45 14.21 6.20
C VAL A 386 19.14 14.90 5.86
N ASN A 387 19.26 16.16 5.42
CA ASN A 387 18.13 16.98 5.04
C ASN A 387 18.08 17.07 3.51
N PHE A 388 17.13 16.37 2.90
CA PHE A 388 16.85 16.47 1.46
C PHE A 388 15.97 17.69 1.13
N GLY A 389 15.62 18.51 2.12
CA GLY A 389 14.66 19.61 2.04
C GLY A 389 13.27 19.21 2.56
N ARG A 390 12.50 20.20 3.04
CA ARG A 390 11.08 20.07 3.41
C ARG A 390 10.24 20.98 2.51
N PHE A 391 9.23 20.40 1.89
CA PHE A 391 8.36 21.06 0.91
C PHE A 391 6.90 20.89 1.31
N ASP A 392 6.54 21.35 2.52
CA ASP A 392 5.25 21.05 3.15
C ASP A 392 4.03 21.55 2.34
N HIS A 393 4.23 22.63 1.56
CA HIS A 393 3.23 23.20 0.65
C HIS A 393 2.83 22.25 -0.50
N LEU A 394 3.64 21.23 -0.82
CA LEU A 394 3.33 20.24 -1.86
C LEU A 394 2.32 19.18 -1.40
N PHE A 395 2.09 19.07 -0.08
CA PHE A 395 1.16 18.11 0.50
C PHE A 395 -0.23 18.73 0.59
N ARG A 396 -1.23 18.08 -0.03
CA ARG A 396 -2.60 18.62 -0.06
C ARG A 396 -3.22 18.63 1.33
N ASN A 397 -4.02 19.66 1.62
CA ASN A 397 -4.83 19.69 2.82
C ASN A 397 -6.11 18.88 2.60
N ASN A 398 -6.31 17.88 3.46
CA ASN A 398 -7.55 17.14 3.47
C ASN A 398 -8.53 17.85 4.41
N ILE A 399 -9.42 18.64 3.83
CA ILE A 399 -10.40 19.45 4.55
C ILE A 399 -11.54 18.63 5.17
N SER A 400 -11.74 17.38 4.75
CA SER A 400 -12.76 16.50 5.29
C SER A 400 -12.15 15.39 6.14
N ARG A 401 -12.60 15.30 7.39
CA ARG A 401 -12.27 14.19 8.28
C ARG A 401 -12.96 12.92 7.76
N LYS A 402 -12.18 11.86 7.54
CA LYS A 402 -12.74 10.56 7.17
C LYS A 402 -13.34 9.91 8.40
N SER A 403 -14.56 9.40 8.28
CA SER A 403 -15.18 8.58 9.34
C SER A 403 -14.52 7.20 9.40
N ARG A 404 -14.60 6.55 10.56
CA ARG A 404 -14.22 5.14 10.72
C ARG A 404 -14.95 4.24 9.72
N SER A 405 -16.23 4.48 9.50
CA SER A 405 -17.06 3.71 8.56
C SER A 405 -16.56 3.73 7.12
N ALA A 406 -15.86 4.78 6.69
CA ALA A 406 -15.23 4.83 5.36
C ALA A 406 -14.11 3.80 5.17
N TYR A 407 -13.63 3.18 6.25
CA TYR A 407 -12.65 2.10 6.22
C TYR A 407 -13.28 0.70 6.39
N LEU A 408 -14.58 0.64 6.70
CA LEU A 408 -15.34 -0.61 6.90
C LEU A 408 -15.94 -1.16 5.60
N SER A 409 -15.99 -0.36 4.53
CA SER A 409 -16.53 -0.83 3.24
C SER A 409 -15.55 -1.75 2.51
N ASP A 410 -16.09 -2.69 1.72
CA ASP A 410 -15.36 -3.58 0.82
C ASP A 410 -14.39 -4.57 1.50
N SER A 411 -14.91 -5.52 2.27
CA SER A 411 -14.19 -6.71 2.77
C SER A 411 -13.02 -6.46 3.74
N LYS A 412 -12.98 -5.27 4.35
CA LYS A 412 -11.98 -4.92 5.35
C LYS A 412 -12.54 -5.22 6.74
N THR A 413 -11.95 -6.20 7.41
CA THR A 413 -12.23 -6.42 8.83
C THR A 413 -11.52 -5.35 9.64
N PHE A 414 -12.15 -4.94 10.73
CA PHE A 414 -11.72 -3.81 11.52
C PHE A 414 -11.77 -4.19 12.99
N SER A 415 -10.64 -4.09 13.69
CA SER A 415 -10.51 -4.58 15.07
C SER A 415 -10.35 -3.47 16.11
N MET A 416 -10.42 -2.19 15.72
CA MET A 416 -10.24 -1.06 16.64
C MET A 416 -11.57 -0.35 16.96
N THR A 417 -11.57 0.39 18.06
CA THR A 417 -12.66 1.24 18.54
C THR A 417 -12.71 2.57 17.79
N ASN A 418 -13.76 3.37 18.00
CA ASN A 418 -13.83 4.73 17.44
C ASN A 418 -12.79 5.66 18.07
N GLU A 419 -12.43 5.40 19.33
CA GLU A 419 -11.50 6.16 20.14
C GLU A 419 -10.08 5.95 19.62
N GLU A 420 -9.66 4.69 19.48
CA GLU A 420 -8.37 4.31 18.88
C GLU A 420 -8.24 4.83 17.44
N PHE A 421 -9.30 4.74 16.65
CA PHE A 421 -9.32 5.31 15.29
C PHE A 421 -9.04 6.81 15.31
N ARG A 422 -9.71 7.56 16.20
CA ARG A 422 -9.55 9.02 16.29
C ARG A 422 -8.17 9.39 16.79
N GLU A 423 -7.66 8.68 17.79
CA GLU A 423 -6.32 8.88 18.34
C GLU A 423 -5.24 8.72 17.25
N ILE A 424 -5.29 7.65 16.46
CA ILE A 424 -4.34 7.46 15.36
C ILE A 424 -4.56 8.53 14.27
N ALA A 425 -5.80 8.79 13.85
CA ALA A 425 -6.08 9.72 12.76
C ALA A 425 -5.79 11.20 13.11
N ASP A 426 -5.82 11.58 14.39
CA ASP A 426 -5.50 12.94 14.83
C ASP A 426 -3.98 13.17 14.96
N GLY A 427 -3.18 12.11 15.01
CA GLY A 427 -1.72 12.19 15.02
C GLY A 427 -1.11 12.78 13.73
N SER A 428 0.18 13.12 13.80
CA SER A 428 0.98 13.58 12.66
C SER A 428 1.14 12.47 11.61
N CYS A 429 1.13 12.81 10.32
CA CYS A 429 1.38 11.83 9.27
C CYS A 429 2.73 11.14 9.49
N TYR A 430 2.70 9.82 9.60
CA TYR A 430 3.86 8.99 9.91
C TYR A 430 5.04 9.15 8.92
N PHE A 431 4.72 9.45 7.65
CA PHE A 431 5.73 9.49 6.59
C PHE A 431 6.33 10.88 6.34
N CYS A 432 5.57 11.96 6.53
CA CYS A 432 6.07 13.32 6.26
C CYS A 432 6.00 14.27 7.45
N GLY A 433 5.43 13.85 8.57
CA GLY A 433 5.28 14.66 9.79
C GLY A 433 4.14 15.67 9.73
N LYS A 434 3.34 15.72 8.66
CA LYS A 434 2.25 16.69 8.52
C LYS A 434 1.22 16.55 9.63
N GLN A 435 1.06 17.61 10.42
CA GLN A 435 0.15 17.66 11.56
C GLN A 435 -1.30 17.81 11.13
N THR A 436 -2.21 17.30 11.96
CA THR A 436 -3.63 17.67 11.93
C THR A 436 -3.75 19.04 12.57
N ASP A 437 -4.18 20.05 11.81
CA ASP A 437 -4.28 21.43 12.28
C ASP A 437 -5.70 21.97 12.07
N ALA A 438 -6.27 22.58 13.11
CA ALA A 438 -7.58 23.21 13.07
C ALA A 438 -7.55 24.59 12.40
N SER A 439 -6.42 25.30 12.43
CA SER A 439 -6.24 26.62 11.83
C SER A 439 -6.17 26.55 10.30
N VAL A 440 -5.43 25.56 9.78
CA VAL A 440 -5.38 25.19 8.37
C VAL A 440 -5.96 23.79 8.23
N PRO A 441 -7.29 23.65 8.02
CA PRO A 441 -8.00 22.39 8.20
C PRO A 441 -7.36 21.26 7.38
N HIS A 442 -6.65 20.39 8.09
CA HIS A 442 -6.02 19.19 7.58
C HIS A 442 -6.35 18.03 8.49
N PHE A 443 -6.90 16.96 7.94
CA PHE A 443 -7.17 15.72 8.65
C PHE A 443 -6.42 14.55 8.02
N ASN A 444 -5.61 13.87 8.83
CA ASN A 444 -4.97 12.62 8.43
C ASN A 444 -6.02 11.49 8.35
N GLY A 445 -5.68 10.47 7.57
CA GLY A 445 -6.41 9.20 7.53
C GLY A 445 -5.57 8.07 8.09
N LEU A 446 -5.96 6.83 7.78
CA LEU A 446 -5.17 5.64 8.08
C LEU A 446 -4.50 5.11 6.81
N ASP A 447 -3.24 4.73 6.94
CA ASP A 447 -2.54 3.88 5.97
C ASP A 447 -2.07 2.58 6.65
N ARG A 448 -2.10 1.49 5.91
CA ARG A 448 -1.65 0.17 6.39
C ARG A 448 -0.17 0.03 6.09
N LEU A 449 0.66 -0.31 7.08
CA LEU A 449 2.09 -0.57 6.83
C LEU A 449 2.30 -1.66 5.79
N ASN A 450 1.44 -2.68 5.84
CA ASN A 450 1.38 -3.76 4.89
C ASN A 450 0.05 -3.74 4.11
N SER A 451 0.12 -3.35 2.84
CA SER A 451 -1.05 -3.20 1.98
C SER A 451 -1.74 -4.53 1.63
N THR A 452 -1.05 -5.68 1.79
CA THR A 452 -1.65 -7.01 1.55
C THR A 452 -2.60 -7.41 2.67
N ARG A 453 -2.34 -6.97 3.91
CA ARG A 453 -3.22 -7.20 5.06
C ARG A 453 -4.52 -6.41 4.88
N ARG A 454 -5.66 -7.08 4.95
CA ARG A 454 -6.98 -6.41 4.87
C ARG A 454 -7.43 -5.81 6.19
N ILE A 455 -6.88 -6.29 7.31
CA ILE A 455 -7.34 -5.95 8.66
C ILE A 455 -6.67 -4.67 9.18
N TYR A 456 -7.49 -3.73 9.63
CA TYR A 456 -7.04 -2.52 10.31
C TYR A 456 -6.98 -2.79 11.82
N THR A 457 -5.77 -2.81 12.38
CA THR A 457 -5.48 -2.93 13.82
C THR A 457 -4.65 -1.74 14.26
N THR A 458 -4.60 -1.43 15.56
CA THR A 458 -3.76 -0.35 16.10
C THR A 458 -2.27 -0.53 15.84
N THR A 459 -1.84 -1.77 15.55
CA THR A 459 -0.45 -2.12 15.25
C THR A 459 -0.14 -2.17 13.75
N SER A 460 -1.14 -2.38 12.89
CA SER A 460 -0.94 -2.53 11.43
C SER A 460 -1.10 -1.23 10.64
N VAL A 461 -1.56 -0.16 11.29
CA VAL A 461 -1.89 1.11 10.66
C VAL A 461 -1.18 2.28 11.30
N VAL A 462 -1.02 3.35 10.53
CA VAL A 462 -0.45 4.61 10.98
C VAL A 462 -1.26 5.80 10.46
N ALA A 463 -1.15 6.94 11.15
CA ALA A 463 -1.65 8.21 10.68
C ALA A 463 -1.00 8.58 9.35
N CYS A 464 -1.79 8.92 8.33
CA CYS A 464 -1.23 9.21 7.00
C CYS A 464 -2.04 10.25 6.24
N CYS A 465 -1.36 11.27 5.71
CA CYS A 465 -1.97 12.24 4.82
C CYS A 465 -2.30 11.61 3.46
N SER A 466 -3.23 12.21 2.73
CA SER A 466 -3.68 11.68 1.43
C SER A 466 -2.54 11.61 0.39
N THR A 467 -1.64 12.59 0.37
CA THR A 467 -0.48 12.61 -0.53
C THR A 467 0.44 11.41 -0.28
N CYS A 468 0.88 11.17 0.96
CA CYS A 468 1.75 10.03 1.28
C CYS A 468 1.07 8.70 0.97
N ASN A 469 -0.22 8.56 1.29
CA ASN A 469 -0.98 7.34 1.00
C ASN A 469 -1.07 7.06 -0.52
N MET A 470 -1.27 8.10 -1.34
CA MET A 470 -1.26 7.97 -2.80
C MET A 470 0.12 7.58 -3.34
N VAL A 471 1.20 8.19 -2.84
CA VAL A 471 2.58 7.89 -3.28
C VAL A 471 2.96 6.45 -2.90
N LYS A 472 2.60 6.00 -1.68
CA LYS A 472 2.84 4.62 -1.23
C LYS A 472 2.01 3.61 -2.01
N ASN A 473 0.72 3.92 -2.23
CA ASN A 473 -0.22 3.06 -2.92
C ASN A 473 -0.24 1.64 -2.32
N ARG A 474 -0.05 0.60 -3.14
CA ARG A 474 -0.03 -0.80 -2.72
C ARG A 474 1.35 -1.31 -2.31
N SER A 475 2.37 -0.44 -2.27
CA SER A 475 3.73 -0.84 -1.90
C SER A 475 3.80 -1.25 -0.43
N SER A 476 4.64 -2.23 -0.11
CA SER A 476 5.03 -2.50 1.27
C SER A 476 5.79 -1.31 1.83
N PHE A 477 5.79 -1.18 3.17
CA PHE A 477 6.54 -0.13 3.86
C PHE A 477 8.00 -0.04 3.37
N GLY A 478 8.72 -1.17 3.35
CA GLY A 478 10.13 -1.20 2.94
C GLY A 478 10.34 -0.74 1.50
N ALA A 479 9.54 -1.27 0.55
CA ALA A 479 9.67 -0.91 -0.87
C ALA A 479 9.31 0.55 -1.15
N PHE A 480 8.38 1.11 -0.37
CA PHE A 480 8.02 2.52 -0.40
C PHE A 480 9.17 3.40 0.11
N VAL A 481 9.72 3.10 1.30
CA VAL A 481 10.85 3.82 1.88
C VAL A 481 12.06 3.78 0.93
N ASP A 482 12.41 2.61 0.40
CA ASP A 482 13.48 2.49 -0.58
C ASP A 482 13.19 3.36 -1.82
N GLY A 483 11.94 3.44 -2.26
CA GLY A 483 11.57 4.24 -3.42
C GLY A 483 11.71 5.74 -3.23
N VAL A 484 11.27 6.26 -2.08
CA VAL A 484 11.42 7.68 -1.77
C VAL A 484 12.88 8.05 -1.53
N LEU A 485 13.68 7.17 -0.90
CA LEU A 485 15.10 7.38 -0.69
C LEU A 485 15.91 7.35 -1.98
N ASP A 486 15.67 6.35 -2.85
CA ASP A 486 16.34 6.26 -4.15
C ASP A 486 16.05 7.53 -4.98
N ALA A 487 14.81 8.03 -4.94
CA ALA A 487 14.43 9.25 -5.64
C ALA A 487 15.05 10.52 -5.02
N ALA A 488 15.05 10.63 -3.70
CA ALA A 488 15.64 11.77 -2.99
C ALA A 488 17.16 11.83 -3.22
N LEU A 489 17.86 10.70 -3.13
CA LEU A 489 19.31 10.62 -3.36
C LEU A 489 19.68 10.94 -4.79
N TYR A 490 19.02 10.29 -5.77
CA TYR A 490 19.29 10.51 -7.18
C TYR A 490 19.13 11.99 -7.55
N THR A 491 18.04 12.61 -7.09
CA THR A 491 17.78 14.02 -7.39
C THR A 491 18.58 14.99 -6.54
N SER A 492 19.14 14.57 -5.40
CA SER A 492 20.03 15.42 -4.60
C SER A 492 21.40 15.62 -5.27
N GLY A 493 21.88 14.60 -5.99
CA GLY A 493 23.10 14.72 -6.81
C GLY A 493 22.87 15.29 -8.21
N ALA A 494 21.66 15.16 -8.74
CA ALA A 494 21.30 15.59 -10.10
C ALA A 494 20.45 16.87 -10.09
N TYR A 495 21.04 17.98 -10.56
CA TYR A 495 20.49 19.11 -11.37
C TYR A 495 19.01 19.57 -11.22
N TYR A 496 18.25 19.18 -10.20
CA TYR A 496 16.85 19.60 -10.01
C TYR A 496 16.72 20.93 -9.25
N ASP A 497 17.82 21.61 -8.98
CA ASP A 497 17.84 22.90 -8.27
C ASP A 497 17.65 24.12 -9.19
N GLN A 498 17.52 23.91 -10.50
CA GLN A 498 17.51 25.02 -11.47
C GLN A 498 16.28 25.93 -11.41
N SER A 499 15.17 25.48 -10.81
CA SER A 499 14.00 26.35 -10.61
C SER A 499 14.12 27.27 -9.40
N ALA A 500 15.13 27.09 -8.54
CA ALA A 500 15.42 28.04 -7.47
C ALA A 500 16.21 29.26 -8.00
N SER A 501 16.98 29.10 -9.09
CA SER A 501 17.84 30.18 -9.60
C SER A 501 17.14 31.18 -10.52
N SER A 502 15.92 30.92 -11.00
CA SER A 502 15.21 31.88 -11.87
C SER A 502 14.41 32.95 -11.10
N ASN A 503 14.30 32.84 -9.78
CA ASN A 503 13.69 33.86 -8.90
C ASN A 503 14.63 34.36 -7.79
N ALA A 504 15.84 33.79 -7.65
CA ALA A 504 16.89 34.41 -6.86
C ALA A 504 17.52 35.50 -7.73
N ALA A 505 17.25 36.77 -7.40
CA ALA A 505 18.04 37.88 -7.93
C ALA A 505 19.52 37.54 -7.69
N PRO A 506 20.42 37.75 -8.68
CA PRO A 506 21.84 37.54 -8.46
C PRO A 506 22.24 38.39 -7.27
N CYS A 507 22.70 37.75 -6.19
CA CYS A 507 23.46 38.46 -5.17
C CYS A 507 24.65 39.07 -5.90
N ALA A 508 24.64 40.39 -6.04
CA ALA A 508 25.71 41.15 -6.66
C ALA A 508 27.03 40.81 -5.96
N GLU A 509 28.04 40.51 -6.77
CA GLU A 509 29.44 40.35 -6.36
C GLU A 509 30.01 41.67 -5.82
#